data_AF-A0A167HBA7-F1
#
_entry.id   AF-A0A167HBA7-F1
#
_cell.length_a   1.000
_cell.length_b   1.000
_cell.length_c   1.000
_cell.angle_alpha   90.00
_cell.angle_beta   90.00
_cell.angle_gamma   90.00
#
_symmetry.space_group_name_H-M   'P 1'
#
loop_
_entity.id
_entity.type
_entity.pdbx_description
1 polymer ?
#
loop_
_entity_poly.entity_id
_entity_poly.type
_entity_poly.pdbx_seq_one_letter_code
_entity_poly.pdbx_strand_id
1 'polypeptide(L)'
;MTKLSRQIRDMRTTAQVKLKQTITDSGEQVKGELVNAIYDRYGFQDRSYIGDRLQLKVQPSQLELIIFARHRVSSAINFVQDPVYRRSVNPKTPNKLVIAGYMGAFLRGKTSHWKGAFIFQGKNNNVLLGYRDKGQTTRDIPDVPYGPSVAGSLAVIKDDVEPFVVQMLTKKFERSL
;
A
#
# COMPACT_ATOMS: atom_id res chain seq x y z
N MET A 1 2.14 35.93 -37.84
CA MET A 1 1.60 35.92 -36.46
C MET A 1 2.06 37.20 -35.77
N THR A 2 1.14 37.98 -35.19
CA THR A 2 1.45 39.21 -34.46
C THR A 2 2.14 38.90 -33.12
N LYS A 3 2.97 39.82 -32.61
CA LYS A 3 3.66 39.68 -31.31
C LYS A 3 2.68 39.39 -30.16
N LEU A 4 1.48 39.96 -30.24
CA LEU A 4 0.38 39.76 -29.30
C LEU A 4 -0.16 38.32 -29.30
N SER A 5 -0.33 37.69 -30.47
CA SER A 5 -0.84 36.30 -30.54
C SER A 5 0.17 35.28 -30.04
N ARG A 6 1.48 35.56 -30.19
CA ARG A 6 2.55 34.78 -29.56
C ARG A 6 2.52 34.93 -28.03
N GLN A 7 2.42 36.15 -27.51
CA GLN A 7 2.34 36.40 -26.07
C GLN A 7 1.12 35.74 -25.42
N ILE A 8 -0.06 35.82 -26.05
CA ILE A 8 -1.28 35.15 -25.56
C ILE A 8 -1.10 33.62 -25.53
N ARG A 9 -0.47 33.05 -26.57
CA ARG A 9 -0.17 31.62 -26.63
C ARG A 9 0.79 31.19 -25.51
N ASP A 10 1.84 31.97 -25.29
CA ASP A 10 2.84 31.69 -24.26
C ASP A 10 2.20 31.77 -22.86
N MET A 11 1.40 32.82 -22.58
CA MET A 11 0.64 32.94 -21.33
C MET A 11 -0.30 31.76 -21.10
N ARG A 12 -1.04 31.32 -22.13
CA ARG A 12 -1.94 30.18 -22.03
C ARG A 12 -1.19 28.88 -21.73
N THR A 13 -0.02 28.69 -22.35
CA THR A 13 0.83 27.52 -22.11
C THR A 13 1.37 27.51 -20.68
N THR A 14 1.88 28.65 -20.21
CA THR A 14 2.35 28.80 -18.83
C THR A 14 1.23 28.56 -17.82
N ALA A 15 0.02 29.09 -18.07
CA ALA A 15 -1.14 28.88 -17.22
C ALA A 15 -1.54 27.39 -17.17
N GLN A 16 -1.53 26.68 -18.30
CA GLN A 16 -1.80 25.24 -18.36
C GLN A 16 -0.77 24.42 -17.59
N VAL A 17 0.51 24.74 -17.72
CA VAL A 17 1.59 24.06 -16.97
C VAL A 17 1.40 24.27 -15.47
N LYS A 18 1.18 25.52 -15.04
CA LYS A 18 0.93 25.84 -13.63
C LYS A 18 -0.31 25.12 -13.10
N LEU A 19 -1.42 25.16 -13.83
CA LEU A 19 -2.65 24.49 -13.43
C LEU A 19 -2.44 22.97 -13.26
N LYS A 20 -1.78 22.32 -14.23
CA LYS A 20 -1.48 20.89 -14.12
C LYS A 20 -0.61 20.59 -12.90
N GLN A 21 0.41 21.40 -12.65
CA GLN A 21 1.26 21.26 -11.47
C GLN A 21 0.47 21.41 -10.18
N THR A 22 -0.32 22.48 -10.04
CA THR A 22 -1.14 22.75 -8.85
C THR A 22 -2.14 21.64 -8.56
N ILE A 23 -2.80 21.08 -9.59
CA ILE A 23 -3.72 19.95 -9.41
C ILE A 23 -2.95 18.69 -8.98
N THR A 24 -1.78 18.45 -9.56
CA THR A 24 -0.95 17.29 -9.24
C THR A 24 -0.45 17.36 -7.80
N ASP A 25 0.11 18.49 -7.37
CA ASP A 25 0.60 18.72 -6.01
C ASP A 25 -0.54 18.60 -4.98
N SER A 26 -1.73 19.08 -5.33
CA SER A 26 -2.91 18.92 -4.49
C SER A 26 -3.34 17.45 -4.40
N GLY A 27 -3.27 16.70 -5.50
CA GLY A 27 -3.54 15.26 -5.51
C GLY A 27 -2.58 14.45 -4.67
N GLU A 28 -1.29 14.75 -4.75
CA GLU A 28 -0.29 14.09 -3.92
C GLU A 28 -0.51 14.38 -2.43
N GLN A 29 -0.91 15.62 -2.10
CA GLN A 29 -1.27 15.95 -0.73
C GLN A 29 -2.51 15.19 -0.25
N VAL A 30 -3.59 15.16 -1.05
CA VAL A 30 -4.80 14.37 -0.73
C VAL A 30 -4.47 12.89 -0.57
N LYS A 31 -3.64 12.35 -1.47
CA LYS A 31 -3.16 10.97 -1.39
C LYS A 31 -2.41 10.74 -0.07
N GLY A 32 -1.54 11.67 0.33
CA GLY A 32 -0.85 11.63 1.62
C GLY A 32 -1.80 11.56 2.81
N GLU A 33 -2.86 12.36 2.81
CA GLU A 33 -3.87 12.35 3.88
C GLU A 33 -4.66 11.04 3.92
N LEU A 34 -5.03 10.49 2.76
CA LEU A 34 -5.68 9.18 2.69
C LEU A 34 -4.75 8.06 3.17
N VAL A 35 -3.45 8.12 2.83
CA VAL A 35 -2.45 7.18 3.35
C VAL A 35 -2.39 7.26 4.87
N ASN A 36 -2.32 8.47 5.43
CA ASN A 36 -2.27 8.69 6.87
C ASN A 36 -3.53 8.16 7.55
N ALA A 37 -4.71 8.50 7.04
CA ALA A 37 -5.97 8.04 7.59
C ALA A 37 -6.13 6.51 7.56
N ILE A 38 -5.73 5.84 6.45
CA ILE A 38 -5.71 4.37 6.39
C ILE A 38 -4.72 3.81 7.42
N TYR A 39 -3.52 4.37 7.47
CA TYR A 39 -2.47 3.93 8.39
C TYR A 39 -2.90 4.09 9.85
N ASP A 40 -3.53 5.19 10.21
CA ASP A 40 -3.92 5.50 11.58
C ASP A 40 -5.12 4.67 12.02
N ARG A 41 -6.12 4.48 11.13
CA ARG A 41 -7.32 3.68 11.43
C ARG A 41 -7.03 2.19 11.53
N TYR A 42 -6.26 1.64 10.60
CA TYR A 42 -6.05 0.20 10.47
C TYR A 42 -4.70 -0.26 10.99
N GLY A 43 -3.73 0.65 11.15
CA GLY A 43 -2.45 0.35 11.74
C GLY A 43 -1.59 -0.57 10.88
N PHE A 44 -1.60 -0.46 9.56
CA PHE A 44 -0.71 -1.26 8.70
C PHE A 44 0.74 -1.19 9.20
N GLN A 45 1.51 -2.27 9.01
CA GLN A 45 2.91 -2.31 9.46
C GLN A 45 3.76 -1.22 8.79
N ASP A 46 3.53 -0.99 7.50
CA ASP A 46 4.29 -0.03 6.71
C ASP A 46 3.35 0.95 6.01
N ARG A 47 3.67 2.24 6.12
CA ARG A 47 2.96 3.33 5.46
C ARG A 47 3.25 3.36 3.95
N SER A 48 4.47 3.00 3.55
CA SER A 48 4.87 2.95 2.13
C SER A 48 4.05 1.91 1.37
N TYR A 49 3.75 0.77 2.00
CA TYR A 49 2.87 -0.27 1.46
C TYR A 49 1.49 0.26 1.02
N ILE A 50 0.91 1.19 1.80
CA ILE A 50 -0.36 1.85 1.46
C ILE A 50 -0.14 2.84 0.31
N GLY A 51 0.89 3.68 0.41
CA GLY A 51 1.23 4.70 -0.58
C GLY A 51 1.49 4.15 -1.98
N ASP A 52 2.15 3.00 -2.08
CA ASP A 52 2.45 2.31 -3.35
C ASP A 52 1.18 1.73 -4.02
N ARG A 53 0.14 1.47 -3.23
CA ARG A 53 -1.11 0.86 -3.69
C ARG A 53 -2.20 1.87 -4.00
N LEU A 54 -2.04 3.11 -3.51
CA LEU A 54 -2.87 4.24 -3.91
C LEU A 54 -2.30 4.89 -5.16
N GLN A 55 -3.11 4.93 -6.20
CA GLN A 55 -2.80 5.57 -7.48
C GLN A 55 -3.55 6.89 -7.57
N LEU A 56 -2.83 7.91 -8.07
CA LEU A 56 -3.37 9.22 -8.37
C LEU A 56 -3.50 9.35 -9.90
N LYS A 57 -4.69 9.69 -10.38
CA LYS A 57 -4.93 10.09 -11.76
C LYS A 57 -5.46 11.52 -11.78
N VAL A 58 -4.75 12.38 -12.50
CA VAL A 58 -5.10 13.79 -12.67
C VAL A 58 -5.62 14.01 -14.08
N GLN A 59 -6.78 14.65 -14.20
CA GLN A 59 -7.40 15.02 -15.48
C GLN A 59 -7.57 16.55 -15.52
N PRO A 60 -6.52 17.31 -15.92
CA PRO A 60 -6.53 18.77 -15.85
C PRO A 60 -7.62 19.43 -16.69
N SER A 61 -7.99 18.81 -17.81
CA SER A 61 -9.05 19.31 -18.70
C SER A 61 -10.45 19.23 -18.09
N GLN A 62 -10.65 18.34 -17.12
CA GLN A 62 -11.91 18.15 -16.40
C GLN A 62 -11.85 18.71 -14.97
N LEU A 63 -10.69 19.25 -14.57
CA LEU A 63 -10.39 19.62 -13.17
C LEU A 63 -10.66 18.47 -12.19
N GLU A 64 -10.51 17.24 -12.67
CA GLU A 64 -10.79 16.03 -11.90
C GLU A 64 -9.52 15.42 -11.32
N LEU A 65 -9.67 14.92 -10.10
CA LEU A 65 -8.64 14.23 -9.36
C LEU A 65 -9.22 12.92 -8.85
N ILE A 66 -8.63 11.81 -9.27
CA ILE A 66 -9.13 10.48 -8.94
C ILE A 66 -8.04 9.75 -8.17
N ILE A 67 -8.32 9.41 -6.92
CA ILE A 67 -7.47 8.53 -6.13
C ILE A 67 -8.18 7.19 -6.00
N PHE A 68 -7.47 6.13 -6.34
CA PHE A 68 -8.03 4.79 -6.32
C PHE A 68 -6.96 3.78 -5.89
N ALA A 69 -7.41 2.70 -5.28
CA ALA A 69 -6.59 1.52 -5.04
C ALA A 69 -7.19 0.34 -5.80
N ARG A 70 -6.34 -0.45 -6.46
CA ARG A 70 -6.81 -1.69 -7.08
C ARG A 70 -7.17 -2.69 -5.98
N HIS A 71 -8.24 -3.45 -6.20
CA HIS A 71 -8.61 -4.59 -5.35
C HIS A 71 -7.67 -5.78 -5.61
N ARG A 72 -6.37 -5.59 -5.30
CA ARG A 72 -5.38 -6.65 -5.30
C ARG A 72 -4.96 -6.92 -3.88
N VAL A 73 -5.34 -8.10 -3.42
CA VAL A 73 -4.76 -8.70 -2.22
C VAL A 73 -3.24 -8.87 -2.42
N SER A 74 -2.47 -8.46 -1.42
CA SER A 74 -1.02 -8.61 -1.42
C SER A 74 -0.62 -9.97 -0.87
N SER A 75 0.59 -10.45 -1.19
CA SER A 75 1.11 -11.66 -0.57
C SER A 75 1.47 -11.40 0.89
N ALA A 76 1.15 -12.36 1.78
CA ALA A 76 1.54 -12.30 3.18
C ALA A 76 3.06 -12.20 3.40
N ILE A 77 3.87 -12.58 2.41
CA ILE A 77 5.33 -12.50 2.52
C ILE A 77 5.84 -11.07 2.73
N ASN A 78 5.11 -10.07 2.25
CA ASN A 78 5.46 -8.66 2.42
C ASN A 78 5.35 -8.20 3.89
N PHE A 79 4.77 -9.03 4.76
CA PHE A 79 4.50 -8.73 6.17
C PHE A 79 5.19 -9.71 7.12
N VAL A 80 6.06 -10.59 6.61
CA VAL A 80 6.85 -11.50 7.44
C VAL A 80 7.93 -10.69 8.15
N GLN A 81 7.95 -10.77 9.48
CA GLN A 81 8.91 -10.04 10.32
C GLN A 81 10.13 -10.91 10.58
N ASP A 82 9.93 -12.07 11.21
CA ASP A 82 11.03 -12.94 11.63
C ASP A 82 10.67 -14.43 11.53
N PRO A 83 11.65 -15.29 11.19
CA PRO A 83 11.52 -16.73 11.39
C PRO A 83 11.49 -17.04 12.90
N VAL A 84 10.54 -17.90 13.30
CA VAL A 84 10.43 -18.39 14.68
C VAL A 84 11.17 -19.72 14.77
N TYR A 85 12.03 -19.87 15.78
CA TYR A 85 12.78 -21.10 16.02
C TYR A 85 12.30 -21.81 17.28
N ARG A 86 12.42 -23.14 17.28
CA ARG A 86 12.23 -23.99 18.46
C ARG A 86 13.43 -24.92 18.63
N ARG A 87 13.58 -25.48 19.83
CA ARG A 87 14.55 -26.55 20.06
C ARG A 87 14.12 -27.83 19.33
N SER A 88 15.10 -28.51 18.76
CA SER A 88 14.92 -29.83 18.16
C SER A 88 14.40 -30.81 19.20
N VAL A 89 13.40 -31.61 18.81
CA VAL A 89 12.88 -32.72 19.63
C VAL A 89 13.68 -34.01 19.43
N ASN A 90 14.67 -34.00 18.53
CA ASN A 90 15.51 -35.16 18.28
C ASN A 90 16.54 -35.31 19.42
N PRO A 91 16.55 -36.43 20.17
CA PRO A 91 17.46 -36.64 21.29
C PRO A 91 18.94 -36.68 20.88
N LYS A 92 19.26 -36.90 19.60
CA LYS A 92 20.64 -36.83 19.07
C LYS A 92 21.14 -35.40 18.81
N THR A 93 20.24 -34.42 18.75
CA THR A 93 20.58 -33.01 18.47
C THR A 93 19.77 -32.04 19.33
N PRO A 94 19.77 -32.19 20.67
CA PRO A 94 18.85 -31.48 21.57
C PRO A 94 19.00 -29.95 21.56
N ASN A 95 20.20 -29.46 21.21
CA ASN A 95 20.51 -28.02 21.17
C ASN A 95 20.37 -27.40 19.77
N LYS A 96 20.01 -28.18 18.75
CA LYS A 96 19.82 -27.64 17.40
C LYS A 96 18.53 -26.83 17.34
N LEU A 97 18.62 -25.56 16.91
CA LEU A 97 17.45 -24.76 16.59
C LEU A 97 16.89 -25.21 15.23
N VAL A 98 15.58 -25.42 15.18
CA VAL A 98 14.83 -25.74 13.96
C VAL A 98 13.75 -24.70 13.74
N ILE A 99 13.52 -24.33 12.48
CA ILE A 99 12.45 -23.38 12.12
C ILE A 99 11.12 -23.99 12.57
N ALA A 100 10.37 -23.22 13.36
CA ALA A 100 9.06 -23.55 13.90
C ALA A 100 7.92 -22.87 13.12
N GLY A 101 8.25 -21.84 12.34
CA GLY A 101 7.29 -21.07 11.57
C GLY A 101 7.78 -19.67 11.25
N TYR A 102 6.86 -18.81 10.84
CA TYR A 102 7.09 -17.39 10.62
C TYR A 102 6.07 -16.58 11.39
N MET A 103 6.48 -15.41 11.85
CA MET A 103 5.59 -14.41 12.42
C MET A 103 5.41 -13.28 11.40
N GLY A 104 4.16 -12.86 11.19
CA GLY A 104 3.86 -11.69 10.38
C GLY A 104 2.90 -10.75 11.06
N ALA A 105 3.04 -9.45 10.77
CA ALA A 105 2.19 -8.40 11.32
C ALA A 105 1.47 -7.68 10.19
N PHE A 106 0.16 -7.90 10.07
CA PHE A 106 -0.64 -7.32 8.99
C PHE A 106 -1.20 -5.95 9.35
N LEU A 107 -1.61 -5.82 10.61
CA LEU A 107 -2.24 -4.65 11.22
C LEU A 107 -1.69 -4.48 12.63
N ARG A 108 -1.76 -3.27 13.18
CA ARG A 108 -1.17 -2.89 14.46
C ARG A 108 -1.70 -3.79 15.57
N GLY A 109 -0.80 -4.45 16.28
CA GLY A 109 -1.15 -5.38 17.36
C GLY A 109 -1.80 -6.69 16.90
N LYS A 110 -2.00 -6.91 15.60
CA LYS A 110 -2.47 -8.19 15.05
C LYS A 110 -1.32 -8.92 14.36
N THR A 111 -0.57 -9.65 15.18
CA THR A 111 0.40 -10.61 14.69
C THR A 111 -0.28 -11.96 14.45
N SER A 112 0.09 -12.63 13.35
CA SER A 112 -0.28 -14.02 13.09
C SER A 112 0.98 -14.86 13.10
N HIS A 113 0.95 -15.95 13.85
CA HIS A 113 2.01 -16.95 13.84
C HIS A 113 1.57 -18.15 13.01
N TRP A 114 2.30 -18.42 11.93
CA TRP A 114 2.08 -19.62 11.11
C TRP A 114 3.03 -20.73 11.53
N LYS A 115 2.51 -21.66 12.32
CA LYS A 115 3.24 -22.88 12.71
C LYS A 115 3.43 -23.75 11.47
N GLY A 116 4.66 -24.18 11.21
CA GLY A 116 4.98 -25.03 10.04
C GLY A 116 4.96 -24.27 8.70
N ALA A 117 5.34 -22.99 8.71
CA ALA A 117 5.51 -22.20 7.49
C ALA A 117 6.93 -22.31 6.90
N PHE A 118 7.02 -22.18 5.58
CA PHE A 118 8.23 -22.33 4.77
C PHE A 118 8.29 -21.24 3.71
N ILE A 119 9.50 -20.74 3.45
CA ILE A 119 9.76 -19.85 2.32
C ILE A 119 10.27 -20.69 1.14
N PHE A 120 9.58 -20.60 0.01
CA PHE A 120 9.97 -21.21 -1.25
C PHE A 120 10.47 -20.14 -2.20
N GLN A 121 11.63 -20.36 -2.80
CA GLN A 121 12.13 -19.54 -3.91
C GLN A 121 11.90 -20.31 -5.20
N GLY A 122 11.00 -19.79 -6.05
CA GLY A 122 10.72 -20.37 -7.36
C GLY A 122 11.88 -20.19 -8.33
N LYS A 123 11.86 -20.91 -9.45
CA LYS A 123 12.90 -20.84 -10.51
C LYS A 123 13.11 -19.42 -11.08
N ASN A 124 12.11 -18.55 -10.98
CA ASN A 124 12.16 -17.15 -11.41
C ASN A 124 12.53 -16.18 -10.27
N ASN A 125 13.12 -16.67 -9.18
CA ASN A 125 13.42 -15.92 -7.95
C ASN A 125 12.22 -15.30 -7.22
N ASN A 126 11.00 -15.67 -7.59
CA ASN A 126 9.81 -15.27 -6.84
C ASN A 126 9.76 -16.03 -5.52
N VAL A 127 9.65 -15.29 -4.42
CA VAL A 127 9.57 -15.85 -3.07
C VAL A 127 8.11 -16.00 -2.68
N LEU A 128 7.73 -17.20 -2.22
CA LEU A 128 6.39 -17.55 -1.77
C LEU A 128 6.44 -18.08 -0.35
N LEU A 129 5.47 -17.68 0.47
CA LEU A 129 5.30 -18.19 1.83
C LEU A 129 4.21 -19.25 1.83
N GLY A 130 4.56 -20.51 2.08
CA GLY A 130 3.58 -21.58 2.28
C GLY A 130 3.48 -21.96 3.76
N TYR A 131 2.33 -22.51 4.19
CA TYR A 131 2.14 -23.04 5.54
C TYR A 131 1.47 -24.42 5.50
N ARG A 132 1.86 -25.29 6.43
CA ARG A 132 1.27 -26.62 6.57
C ARG A 132 0.49 -26.75 7.85
N ASP A 133 -0.76 -27.19 7.72
CA ASP A 133 -1.57 -27.55 8.88
C ASP A 133 -1.14 -28.90 9.45
N LYS A 134 -1.34 -29.07 10.76
CA LYS A 134 -1.08 -30.34 11.45
C LYS A 134 -1.96 -31.44 10.84
N GLY A 135 -1.34 -32.46 10.25
CA GLY A 135 -2.03 -33.59 9.61
C GLY A 135 -1.97 -33.58 8.07
N GLN A 136 -1.52 -32.49 7.45
CA GLN A 136 -1.27 -32.48 6.01
C GLN A 136 -0.04 -33.34 5.66
N THR A 137 -0.21 -34.33 4.79
CA THR A 137 0.83 -35.26 4.35
C THR A 137 1.41 -34.92 2.97
N THR A 138 0.67 -34.21 2.12
CA THR A 138 1.09 -33.85 0.75
C THR A 138 2.26 -32.86 0.73
N ARG A 139 3.04 -32.82 -0.35
CA ARG A 139 4.19 -31.91 -0.54
C ARG A 139 3.87 -30.70 -1.42
N ASP A 140 2.60 -30.53 -1.76
CA ASP A 140 2.16 -29.46 -2.65
C ASP A 140 2.37 -28.09 -2.00
N ILE A 141 2.59 -27.07 -2.83
CA ILE A 141 2.74 -25.70 -2.38
C ILE A 141 1.34 -25.22 -1.93
N PRO A 142 1.12 -24.97 -0.62
CA PRO A 142 -0.17 -24.53 -0.11
C PRO A 142 -0.48 -23.10 -0.54
N ASP A 143 -1.76 -22.75 -0.58
CA ASP A 143 -2.19 -21.37 -0.85
C ASP A 143 -1.62 -20.38 0.17
N VAL A 144 -1.11 -19.26 -0.34
CA VAL A 144 -0.53 -18.20 0.48
C VAL A 144 -1.66 -17.33 1.05
N PRO A 145 -1.65 -17.01 2.36
CA PRO A 145 -2.63 -16.07 2.88
C PRO A 145 -2.42 -14.71 2.22
N TYR A 146 -3.51 -14.00 1.99
CA TYR A 146 -3.43 -12.64 1.49
C TYR A 146 -3.29 -11.63 2.62
N GLY A 147 -2.46 -10.61 2.41
CA GLY A 147 -2.38 -9.45 3.27
C GLY A 147 -3.61 -8.53 3.14
N PRO A 148 -3.76 -7.56 4.06
CA PRO A 148 -4.92 -6.68 4.12
C PRO A 148 -5.09 -5.82 2.86
N SER A 149 -6.35 -5.63 2.47
CA SER A 149 -6.74 -4.89 1.27
C SER A 149 -6.71 -3.37 1.51
N VAL A 150 -5.82 -2.67 0.80
CA VAL A 150 -5.79 -1.19 0.81
C VAL A 150 -7.05 -0.63 0.15
N ALA A 151 -7.57 -1.28 -0.91
CA ALA A 151 -8.79 -0.85 -1.57
C ALA A 151 -10.02 -0.93 -0.65
N GLY A 152 -10.14 -2.02 0.13
CA GLY A 152 -11.19 -2.12 1.14
C GLY A 152 -11.05 -1.04 2.22
N SER A 153 -9.81 -0.75 2.64
CA SER A 153 -9.53 0.29 3.63
C SER A 153 -9.89 1.70 3.12
N LEU A 154 -9.55 2.00 1.86
CA LEU A 154 -9.88 3.26 1.20
C LEU A 154 -11.41 3.47 1.13
N ALA A 155 -12.17 2.44 0.79
CA ALA A 155 -13.62 2.52 0.66
C ALA A 155 -14.31 2.94 1.98
N VAL A 156 -13.74 2.60 3.12
CA VAL A 156 -14.28 2.92 4.45
C VAL A 156 -13.82 4.29 4.93
N ILE A 157 -12.57 4.70 4.64
CA ILE A 157 -12.05 5.98 5.15
C ILE A 157 -12.42 7.20 4.30
N LYS A 158 -12.88 6.98 3.05
CA LYS A 158 -13.10 8.08 2.10
C LYS A 158 -14.06 9.15 2.65
N ASP A 159 -15.15 8.73 3.29
CA ASP A 159 -16.21 9.62 3.75
C ASP A 159 -15.75 10.42 4.98
N ASP A 160 -14.85 9.84 5.79
CA ASP A 160 -14.27 10.52 6.96
C ASP A 160 -13.22 11.57 6.57
N VAL A 161 -12.51 11.36 5.46
CA VAL A 161 -11.41 12.22 5.00
C VAL A 161 -11.90 13.31 4.03
N GLU A 162 -13.00 13.07 3.31
CA GLU A 162 -13.56 14.01 2.32
C GLU A 162 -13.73 15.44 2.86
N PRO A 163 -14.31 15.69 4.04
CA PRO A 163 -14.50 17.06 4.54
C PRO A 163 -13.17 17.81 4.73
N PHE A 164 -12.15 17.12 5.23
CA PHE A 164 -10.81 17.69 5.42
C PHE A 164 -10.16 18.04 4.08
N VAL A 165 -10.29 17.14 3.09
CA VAL A 165 -9.77 17.34 1.74
C VAL A 165 -10.44 18.54 1.08
N VAL A 166 -11.77 18.64 1.14
CA VAL A 166 -12.50 19.79 0.60
C VAL A 166 -12.01 21.08 1.24
N GLN A 167 -11.94 21.14 2.57
CA GLN A 167 -11.46 22.32 3.28
C GLN A 167 -10.03 22.70 2.88
N MET A 168 -9.14 21.73 2.74
CA MET A 168 -7.76 21.93 2.31
C MET A 168 -7.69 22.54 0.90
N LEU A 169 -8.46 21.99 -0.04
CA LEU A 169 -8.51 22.47 -1.43
C LEU A 169 -9.11 23.87 -1.52
N THR A 170 -10.18 24.17 -0.77
CA THR A 170 -10.79 25.50 -0.70
C THR A 170 -9.79 26.54 -0.19
N LYS A 171 -9.08 26.26 0.92
CA LYS A 171 -8.05 27.17 1.45
C LYS A 171 -6.91 27.42 0.47
N LYS A 172 -6.52 26.41 -0.32
CA LYS A 172 -5.51 26.58 -1.38
C LYS A 172 -6.02 27.50 -2.49
N PHE A 173 -7.27 27.33 -2.90
CA PHE A 173 -7.89 28.18 -3.90
C PHE A 173 -7.98 29.63 -3.43
N GLU A 174 -8.45 29.87 -2.20
CA GLU A 174 -8.54 31.22 -1.61
C GLU A 174 -7.18 31.93 -1.53
N ARG A 175 -6.09 31.22 -1.23
CA ARG A 175 -4.73 31.79 -1.20
C ARG A 175 -4.16 32.11 -2.58
N SER A 176 -4.75 31.55 -3.64
CA SER A 176 -4.29 31.74 -5.02
C SER A 176 -5.05 32.83 -5.78
N LEU A 177 -6.14 33.34 -5.19
CA LEU A 177 -6.87 34.54 -5.62
C LEU A 177 -6.19 35.79 -5.05
#